data_AF-Q8RHL5-F1
#
_entry.id   AF-Q8RHL5-F1
#
_cell.length_a   1.000
_cell.length_b   1.000
_cell.length_c   1.000
_cell.angle_alpha   90.00
_cell.angle_beta   90.00
_cell.angle_gamma   90.00
#
_symmetry.space_group_name_H-M   'P 1'
#
loop_
_entity.id
_entity.type
_entity.pdbx_description
1 polymer ?
#
loop_
_entity_poly.entity_id
_entity_poly.type
_entity_poly.pdbx_seq_one_letter_code
_entity_poly.pdbx_strand_id
1 'polypeptide(L)'
;MSFLIVFLIAWGRLLVDRMLNSQNINPREINPISRLAIVGETGMGALSYNPAYNLLEDKDYQEDYDSLALSCKKILNTKYSDDLDNLFRLGGSSGGAKPKILTKINNEDWIIKFPSSLDDKNIGKLEYLYSLCAKKCKINMPETKLFPSKISSGYFGVKRFDRKNHQQMQLEKFI
;
A
#
# COMPACT_ATOMS: atom_id res chain seq x y z
N MET A 1 -7.95 -14.90 0.42
CA MET A 1 -8.14 -13.43 0.59
C MET A 1 -6.84 -12.74 0.21
N SER A 2 -6.76 -12.12 -0.97
CA SER A 2 -5.47 -11.71 -1.56
C SER A 2 -4.99 -10.37 -0.98
N PHE A 3 -3.87 -10.40 -0.25
CA PHE A 3 -3.18 -9.19 0.19
C PHE A 3 -2.44 -8.59 -0.97
N LEU A 4 -2.77 -7.34 -1.29
CA LEU A 4 -2.17 -6.70 -2.45
C LEU A 4 -1.41 -5.44 -2.09
N ILE A 5 -0.14 -5.45 -2.47
CA ILE A 5 0.79 -4.36 -2.26
C ILE A 5 0.46 -3.27 -3.27
N VAL A 6 0.20 -2.04 -2.82
CA VAL A 6 -0.11 -0.92 -3.73
C VAL A 6 1.15 -0.47 -4.47
N PHE A 7 1.19 -0.69 -5.78
CA PHE A 7 2.30 -0.29 -6.65
C PHE A 7 1.99 0.98 -7.45
N LEU A 8 2.83 2.02 -7.23
CA LEU A 8 3.20 3.15 -8.12
C LEU A 8 3.90 4.28 -7.33
N ILE A 9 3.93 4.21 -6.00
CA ILE A 9 4.75 5.05 -5.11
C ILE A 9 5.90 4.17 -4.58
N ALA A 10 7.01 4.77 -4.09
CA ALA A 10 8.25 4.12 -3.65
C ALA A 10 8.15 2.86 -2.74
N TRP A 11 6.97 2.59 -2.13
CA TRP A 11 6.68 1.38 -1.33
C TRP A 11 6.33 0.14 -2.17
N GLY A 12 5.46 0.31 -3.16
CA GLY A 12 5.59 -0.51 -4.36
C GLY A 12 6.95 -0.21 -5.01
N ARG A 13 7.41 -0.72 -6.14
CA ARG A 13 8.84 -0.69 -6.50
C ARG A 13 9.73 -1.37 -5.45
N LEU A 14 9.90 -0.87 -4.22
CA LEU A 14 10.66 -1.54 -3.15
C LEU A 14 10.25 -3.00 -2.97
N LEU A 15 8.94 -3.27 -2.90
CA LEU A 15 8.46 -4.64 -2.70
C LEU A 15 8.63 -5.52 -3.95
N VAL A 16 8.50 -4.97 -5.16
CA VAL A 16 8.82 -5.69 -6.41
C VAL A 16 10.31 -5.98 -6.48
N ASP A 17 11.15 -5.00 -6.17
CA ASP A 17 12.61 -5.15 -6.21
C ASP A 17 13.07 -6.22 -5.22
N ARG A 18 12.45 -6.30 -4.03
CA ARG A 18 12.72 -7.38 -3.06
C ARG A 18 12.27 -8.74 -3.56
N MET A 19 11.06 -8.83 -4.12
CA MET A 19 10.55 -10.08 -4.69
C MET A 19 11.46 -10.58 -5.81
N LEU A 20 11.87 -9.70 -6.73
CA LEU A 20 12.79 -10.03 -7.81
C LEU A 20 14.15 -10.51 -7.27
N ASN A 21 14.74 -9.78 -6.33
CA ASN A 21 15.99 -10.21 -5.68
C ASN A 21 15.85 -11.57 -4.98
N SER A 22 14.70 -11.87 -4.34
CA SER A 22 14.46 -13.16 -3.69
C SER A 22 14.38 -14.33 -4.68
N GLN A 23 14.10 -14.04 -5.94
CA GLN A 23 14.10 -15.01 -7.05
C GLN A 23 15.43 -14.97 -7.84
N ASN A 24 16.46 -14.31 -7.32
CA ASN A 24 17.75 -14.08 -7.99
C ASN A 24 17.63 -13.32 -9.33
N ILE A 25 16.60 -12.49 -9.48
CA ILE A 25 16.40 -11.64 -10.66
C ILE A 25 16.84 -10.21 -10.33
N ASN A 26 17.74 -9.64 -11.13
CA ASN A 26 18.21 -8.27 -10.94
C ASN A 26 17.12 -7.25 -11.32
N PRO A 27 16.62 -6.41 -10.38
CA PRO A 27 15.55 -5.43 -10.67
C PRO A 27 15.94 -4.34 -11.68
N ARG A 28 17.24 -4.17 -11.95
CA ARG A 28 17.76 -3.22 -12.95
C ARG A 28 17.66 -3.74 -14.38
N GLU A 29 17.58 -5.06 -14.54
CA GLU A 29 17.49 -5.73 -15.84
C GLU A 29 16.04 -5.95 -16.30
N ILE A 30 15.07 -5.74 -15.40
CA ILE A 30 13.65 -5.85 -15.71
C ILE A 30 13.18 -4.61 -16.47
N ASN A 31 12.61 -4.83 -17.65
CA ASN A 31 12.03 -3.77 -18.47
C ASN A 31 10.76 -3.16 -17.79
N PRO A 32 10.41 -1.89 -18.09
CA PRO A 32 9.25 -1.23 -17.50
C PRO A 32 7.92 -1.97 -17.73
N ILE A 33 7.72 -2.59 -18.89
CA ILE A 33 6.48 -3.31 -19.25
C ILE A 33 6.29 -4.56 -18.37
N SER A 34 7.35 -5.32 -18.13
CA SER A 34 7.38 -6.48 -17.24
C SER A 34 7.09 -6.09 -15.80
N ARG A 35 7.52 -4.90 -15.35
CA ARG A 35 7.10 -4.37 -14.04
C ARG A 35 5.61 -4.10 -14.00
N LEU A 36 5.02 -3.56 -15.06
CA LEU A 36 3.58 -3.33 -15.15
C LEU A 36 2.81 -4.66 -15.22
N ALA A 37 3.33 -5.67 -15.90
CA ALA A 37 2.77 -7.02 -15.92
C ALA A 37 2.75 -7.67 -14.51
N ILE A 38 3.70 -7.35 -13.63
CA ILE A 38 3.66 -7.75 -12.21
C ILE A 38 2.55 -7.02 -11.44
N VAL A 39 2.17 -5.80 -11.83
CA VAL A 39 1.04 -5.07 -11.23
C VAL A 39 -0.30 -5.71 -11.61
N GLY A 40 -0.42 -6.24 -12.84
CA GLY A 40 -1.60 -6.97 -13.29
C GLY A 40 -2.89 -6.15 -13.20
N GLU A 41 -3.97 -6.74 -12.67
CA GLU A 41 -5.32 -6.15 -12.57
C GLU A 41 -5.57 -5.33 -11.29
N THR A 42 -4.55 -5.27 -10.44
CA THR A 42 -4.73 -4.99 -9.02
C THR A 42 -4.23 -3.61 -8.61
N GLY A 43 -3.77 -2.85 -9.62
CA GLY A 43 -3.40 -1.44 -9.52
C GLY A 43 -4.51 -0.51 -9.01
N MET A 44 -4.10 0.72 -8.72
CA MET A 44 -5.04 1.82 -8.44
C MET A 44 -5.70 2.29 -9.74
N GLY A 45 -6.99 2.63 -9.68
CA GLY A 45 -7.76 3.06 -10.85
C GLY A 45 -8.18 1.89 -11.76
N ALA A 46 -8.40 2.19 -13.04
CA ALA A 46 -8.95 1.28 -14.05
C ALA A 46 -7.92 0.62 -14.98
N LEU A 47 -6.62 0.89 -14.78
CA LEU A 47 -5.58 0.31 -15.62
C LEU A 47 -5.23 -1.09 -15.12
N SER A 48 -5.34 -2.07 -16.02
CA SER A 48 -4.96 -3.46 -15.83
C SER A 48 -3.99 -3.88 -16.93
N TYR A 49 -2.95 -4.64 -16.59
CA TYR A 49 -1.91 -5.06 -17.53
C TYR A 49 -1.98 -6.57 -17.80
N ASN A 50 -1.97 -6.95 -19.07
CA ASN A 50 -2.02 -8.34 -19.52
C ASN A 50 -0.85 -8.68 -20.45
N PRO A 51 -0.23 -9.87 -20.31
CA PRO A 51 -0.52 -10.91 -19.31
C PRO A 51 -0.08 -10.50 -17.90
N ALA A 52 -0.89 -10.84 -16.90
CA ALA A 52 -0.54 -10.61 -15.49
C ALA A 52 0.38 -11.73 -14.98
N TYR A 53 1.52 -11.36 -14.37
CA TYR A 53 2.35 -12.31 -13.64
C TYR A 53 1.79 -12.51 -12.24
N ASN A 54 0.98 -13.57 -12.06
CA ASN A 54 0.47 -13.97 -10.75
C ASN A 54 1.57 -14.66 -9.94
N LEU A 55 2.45 -13.86 -9.35
CA LEU A 55 3.59 -14.34 -8.55
C LEU A 55 3.25 -14.58 -7.07
N LEU A 56 1.99 -14.32 -6.67
CA LEU A 56 1.52 -14.48 -5.30
C LEU A 56 0.48 -15.59 -5.25
N GLU A 57 0.74 -16.63 -4.47
CA GLU A 57 -0.27 -17.63 -4.12
C GLU A 57 -1.35 -17.00 -3.25
N ASP A 58 -2.62 -17.36 -3.49
CA ASP A 58 -3.74 -17.01 -2.61
C ASP A 58 -3.59 -17.76 -1.28
N LYS A 59 -2.80 -17.21 -0.35
CA LYS A 59 -2.78 -17.69 1.02
C LYS A 59 -3.94 -17.07 1.79
N ASP A 60 -4.73 -17.91 2.46
CA ASP A 60 -5.69 -17.47 3.46
C ASP A 60 -4.94 -16.89 4.66
N TYR A 61 -4.74 -15.59 4.60
CA TYR A 61 -4.10 -14.84 5.65
C TYR A 61 -5.17 -14.44 6.68
N GLN A 62 -5.05 -14.97 7.89
CA GLN A 62 -5.81 -14.47 9.03
C GLN A 62 -5.37 -13.03 9.35
N GLU A 63 -6.33 -12.13 9.54
CA GLU A 63 -6.17 -10.66 9.68
C GLU A 63 -5.34 -10.21 10.90
N ASP A 64 -4.05 -10.55 10.95
CA ASP A 64 -3.12 -10.00 11.93
C ASP A 64 -2.41 -8.75 11.37
N TYR A 65 -3.08 -7.61 11.51
CA TYR A 65 -2.53 -6.32 11.09
C TYR A 65 -1.25 -5.94 11.85
N ASP A 66 -1.06 -6.43 13.08
CA ASP A 66 0.15 -6.13 13.85
C ASP A 66 1.37 -6.84 13.27
N SER A 67 1.21 -8.11 12.89
CA SER A 67 2.26 -8.87 12.19
C SER A 67 2.64 -8.23 10.86
N LEU A 68 1.67 -7.72 10.10
CA LEU A 68 1.94 -6.97 8.86
C LEU A 68 2.68 -5.66 9.14
N ALA A 69 2.25 -4.89 10.14
CA ALA A 69 2.91 -3.64 10.52
C ALA A 69 4.36 -3.87 10.94
N LEU A 70 4.63 -4.91 11.74
CA LEU A 70 5.98 -5.31 12.15
C LEU A 70 6.83 -5.74 10.95
N SER A 71 6.26 -6.48 10.01
CA SER A 71 6.95 -6.90 8.78
C SER A 71 7.30 -5.69 7.92
N CYS A 72 6.37 -4.75 7.75
CA CYS A 72 6.62 -3.48 7.05
C CYS A 72 7.75 -2.69 7.71
N LYS A 73 7.76 -2.60 9.05
CA LYS A 73 8.79 -1.90 9.81
C LYS A 73 10.18 -2.52 9.59
N LYS A 74 10.29 -3.86 9.60
CA LYS A 74 11.55 -4.57 9.30
C LYS A 74 12.05 -4.27 7.89
N ILE A 75 11.15 -4.28 6.91
CA ILE A 75 11.43 -4.00 5.49
C ILE A 75 11.91 -2.55 5.31
N LEU A 76 11.30 -1.59 6.00
CA LEU A 76 11.73 -0.20 5.95
C LEU A 76 13.11 -0.01 6.60
N ASN A 77 13.31 -0.52 7.82
CA ASN A 77 14.53 -0.30 8.59
C ASN A 77 15.80 -0.87 7.91
N THR A 78 15.68 -2.00 7.22
CA THR A 78 16.77 -2.60 6.44
C THR A 78 17.21 -1.76 5.23
N LYS A 79 16.39 -0.80 4.77
CA LYS A 79 16.77 0.13 3.70
C LYS A 79 17.28 1.47 4.22
N TYR A 80 16.89 1.87 5.43
CA TYR A 80 17.47 3.03 6.12
C TYR A 80 18.96 2.82 6.42
N SER A 81 19.43 1.58 6.57
CA SER A 81 20.84 1.29 6.80
C SER A 81 21.70 1.33 5.52
N ASP A 82 21.13 0.99 4.35
CA ASP A 82 21.95 0.62 3.19
C ASP A 82 21.88 1.60 2.01
N ASP A 83 20.80 2.41 1.87
CA ASP A 83 20.55 3.12 0.60
C ASP A 83 19.62 4.34 0.75
N LEU A 84 19.97 5.24 1.69
CA LEU A 84 19.22 6.48 1.97
C LEU A 84 19.06 7.35 0.72
N ASP A 85 20.13 7.55 -0.04
CA ASP A 85 20.17 8.52 -1.15
C ASP A 85 19.30 8.12 -2.36
N ASN A 86 19.19 6.83 -2.67
CA ASN A 86 18.36 6.38 -3.78
C ASN A 86 16.86 6.42 -3.46
N LEU A 87 16.46 6.20 -2.20
CA LEU A 87 15.05 6.25 -1.81
C LEU A 87 14.50 7.68 -1.85
N PHE A 88 15.31 8.65 -1.41
CA PHE A 88 14.99 10.07 -1.49
C PHE A 88 14.85 10.55 -2.95
N ARG A 89 15.74 10.10 -3.85
CA ARG A 89 15.69 10.46 -5.29
C ARG A 89 14.51 9.83 -6.04
N LEU A 90 14.12 8.60 -5.72
CA LEU A 90 13.04 7.88 -6.43
C LEU A 90 11.63 8.21 -5.92
N GLY A 91 11.51 8.87 -4.76
CA GLY A 91 10.23 9.02 -4.05
C GLY A 91 9.50 10.35 -4.22
N GLY A 92 10.13 11.36 -4.80
CA GLY A 92 9.61 12.73 -4.74
C GLY A 92 9.63 13.29 -3.31
N SER A 93 9.98 14.58 -3.21
CA SER A 93 10.05 15.33 -1.97
C SER A 93 8.73 15.30 -1.19
N SER A 94 8.58 14.37 -0.23
CA SER A 94 7.64 14.39 0.90
C SER A 94 7.78 13.12 1.75
N GLY A 95 8.82 13.04 2.60
CA GLY A 95 8.77 12.30 3.87
C GLY A 95 8.33 10.82 3.89
N GLY A 96 8.91 9.96 3.05
CA GLY A 96 8.84 8.49 3.23
C GLY A 96 7.51 7.84 2.83
N ALA A 97 7.54 6.98 1.80
CA ALA A 97 6.36 6.27 1.36
C ALA A 97 5.81 5.34 2.46
N LYS A 98 4.70 5.77 3.07
CA LYS A 98 4.00 5.02 4.12
C LYS A 98 3.54 3.65 3.60
N PRO A 99 3.86 2.53 4.28
CA PRO A 99 3.39 1.21 3.89
C PRO A 99 1.88 1.15 3.86
N LYS A 100 1.34 0.46 2.86
CA LYS A 100 -0.09 0.24 2.72
C LYS A 100 -0.40 -1.09 2.06
N ILE A 101 -1.55 -1.64 2.38
CA ILE A 101 -2.10 -2.84 1.77
C ILE A 101 -3.47 -2.55 1.18
N LEU A 102 -3.83 -3.32 0.18
CA LEU A 102 -5.17 -3.49 -0.33
C LEU A 102 -5.69 -4.82 0.21
N THR A 103 -6.88 -4.80 0.78
CA THR A 103 -7.55 -5.99 1.29
C THR A 103 -9.05 -5.87 1.06
N LYS A 104 -9.75 -7.00 1.13
CA LYS A 104 -11.21 -7.06 1.02
C LYS A 104 -11.79 -7.51 2.34
N ILE A 105 -12.73 -6.74 2.88
CA ILE A 105 -13.37 -6.99 4.18
C ILE A 105 -14.87 -6.89 3.96
N ASN A 106 -15.61 -7.96 4.29
CA ASN A 106 -17.04 -8.08 4.02
C ASN A 106 -17.43 -7.75 2.56
N ASN A 107 -16.63 -8.24 1.61
CA ASN A 107 -16.77 -8.01 0.19
C ASN A 107 -16.55 -6.56 -0.28
N GLU A 108 -15.99 -5.69 0.57
CA GLU A 108 -15.65 -4.31 0.24
C GLU A 108 -14.14 -4.14 0.17
N ASP A 109 -13.64 -3.38 -0.80
CA ASP A 109 -12.20 -3.14 -0.95
C ASP A 109 -11.72 -1.98 -0.06
N TRP A 110 -10.67 -2.23 0.71
CA TRP A 110 -10.07 -1.30 1.67
C TRP A 110 -8.59 -1.07 1.37
N ILE A 111 -8.13 0.14 1.65
CA ILE A 111 -6.72 0.48 1.78
C ILE A 111 -6.43 0.66 3.27
N ILE A 112 -5.52 -0.13 3.83
CA ILE A 112 -5.04 0.03 5.21
C ILE A 112 -3.62 0.57 5.18
N LYS A 113 -3.35 1.60 5.97
CA LYS A 113 -2.04 2.26 6.07
C LYS A 113 -1.36 1.91 7.39
N PHE A 114 -0.09 1.57 7.32
CA PHE A 114 0.74 1.28 8.48
C PHE A 114 1.75 2.40 8.72
N PRO A 115 2.25 2.59 9.95
CA PRO A 115 3.28 3.59 10.23
C PRO A 115 4.55 3.37 9.38
N SER A 116 5.16 4.46 8.89
CA SER A 116 6.53 4.46 8.37
C SER A 116 7.56 4.55 9.52
N SER A 117 8.85 4.47 9.20
CA SER A 117 9.92 4.53 10.21
C SER A 117 10.01 5.86 10.96
N LEU A 118 9.49 6.96 10.38
CA LEU A 118 9.51 8.30 10.98
C LEU A 118 8.19 8.67 11.67
N ASP A 119 7.14 7.87 11.48
CA ASP A 119 5.82 8.16 12.06
C ASP A 119 5.74 7.77 13.54
N ASP A 120 4.92 8.49 14.29
CA ASP A 120 4.49 8.06 15.62
C ASP A 120 3.72 6.73 15.55
N LYS A 121 3.85 5.92 16.61
CA LYS A 121 3.15 4.62 16.71
C LYS A 121 1.63 4.74 16.56
N ASN A 122 1.05 5.88 16.94
CA ASN A 122 -0.38 6.14 16.95
C ASN A 122 -0.85 6.96 15.74
N ILE A 123 -0.02 7.13 14.71
CA ILE A 123 -0.35 7.91 13.51
C ILE A 123 -1.67 7.46 12.85
N GLY A 124 -2.01 6.17 12.91
CA GLY A 124 -3.27 5.65 12.37
C GLY A 124 -4.51 6.24 13.05
N LYS A 125 -4.47 6.39 14.38
CA LYS A 125 -5.55 7.07 15.12
C LYS A 125 -5.61 8.56 14.76
N LEU A 126 -4.47 9.22 14.60
CA LEU A 126 -4.43 10.63 14.20
C LEU A 126 -5.02 10.84 12.81
N GLU A 127 -4.65 10.02 11.81
CA GLU A 127 -5.23 10.06 10.46
C GLU A 127 -6.75 9.82 10.48
N TYR A 128 -7.22 8.89 11.32
CA TYR A 128 -8.66 8.66 11.51
C TYR A 128 -9.38 9.87 12.11
N LEU A 129 -8.81 10.52 13.12
CA LEU A 129 -9.40 11.73 13.71
C LEU A 129 -9.46 12.88 12.69
N TYR A 130 -8.43 13.03 11.85
CA TYR A 130 -8.46 13.99 10.75
C TYR A 130 -9.53 13.67 9.71
N SER A 131 -9.78 12.40 9.38
CA SER A 131 -10.85 12.04 8.45
C SER A 131 -12.24 12.37 9.01
N LEU A 132 -12.44 12.20 10.32
CA LEU A 132 -13.67 12.62 11.00
C LEU A 132 -13.81 14.15 11.00
N CYS A 133 -12.73 14.88 11.23
CA CYS A 133 -12.72 16.34 11.16
C CYS A 133 -13.12 16.84 9.76
N ALA A 134 -12.52 16.27 8.71
CA ALA A 134 -12.85 16.61 7.32
C ALA A 134 -14.34 16.40 7.01
N LYS A 135 -14.94 15.29 7.48
CA LYS A 135 -16.38 15.03 7.35
C LYS A 135 -17.23 16.07 8.08
N LYS A 136 -16.83 16.49 9.28
CA LYS A 136 -17.52 17.59 10.02
C LYS A 136 -17.44 18.91 9.27
N CYS A 137 -16.34 19.17 8.56
CA CYS A 137 -16.17 20.31 7.68
C CYS A 137 -16.89 20.15 6.32
N LYS A 138 -17.73 19.11 6.14
CA LYS A 138 -18.47 18.80 4.90
C LYS A 138 -17.56 18.52 3.70
N ILE A 139 -16.30 18.13 3.92
CA ILE A 139 -15.42 17.64 2.86
C ILE A 139 -15.87 16.23 2.48
N ASN A 140 -16.14 16.03 1.18
CA ASN A 140 -16.51 14.71 0.66
C ASN A 140 -15.34 13.73 0.86
N MET A 141 -15.56 12.69 1.66
CA MET A 141 -14.54 11.73 2.05
C MET A 141 -15.11 10.31 1.97
N PRO A 142 -14.33 9.33 1.46
CA PRO A 142 -14.74 7.93 1.50
C PRO A 142 -15.02 7.43 2.93
N GLU A 143 -15.61 6.25 3.02
CA GLU A 143 -15.75 5.57 4.31
C GLU A 143 -14.36 5.30 4.91
N THR A 144 -14.21 5.57 6.21
CA THR A 144 -12.93 5.42 6.92
C THR A 144 -13.17 4.67 8.21
N LYS A 145 -12.25 3.80 8.58
CA LYS A 145 -12.29 3.01 9.82
C LYS A 145 -10.93 3.02 10.50
N LEU A 146 -10.94 2.83 11.82
CA LEU A 146 -9.76 2.55 12.60
C LEU A 146 -9.72 1.04 12.89
N PHE A 147 -8.79 0.34 12.27
CA PHE A 147 -8.61 -1.09 12.44
C PHE A 147 -7.90 -1.38 13.77
N PRO A 148 -8.36 -2.38 14.54
CA PRO A 148 -7.83 -2.65 15.86
C PRO A 148 -6.36 -3.09 15.79
N SER A 149 -5.64 -2.80 16.86
CA SER A 149 -4.24 -3.19 17.05
C SER A 149 -4.03 -3.52 18.53
N LYS A 150 -3.22 -4.53 18.81
CA LYS A 150 -2.78 -4.88 20.18
C LYS A 150 -1.54 -4.08 20.58
N ILE A 151 -0.79 -3.56 19.59
CA ILE A 151 0.46 -2.85 19.82
C ILE A 151 0.34 -1.33 19.67
N SER A 152 -0.68 -0.81 19.00
CA SER A 152 -0.84 0.63 18.74
C SER A 152 -2.27 1.10 19.00
N SER A 153 -2.53 2.39 18.83
CA SER A 153 -3.90 2.93 18.86
C SER A 153 -4.78 2.50 17.67
N GLY A 154 -4.27 1.70 16.74
CA GLY A 154 -5.01 1.21 15.57
C GLY A 154 -4.47 1.74 14.24
N TYR A 155 -4.87 1.07 13.16
CA TYR A 155 -4.43 1.39 11.80
C TYR A 155 -5.52 2.12 11.03
N PHE A 156 -5.15 3.21 10.35
CA PHE A 156 -6.10 3.93 9.52
C PHE A 156 -6.40 3.12 8.26
N GLY A 157 -7.69 2.93 7.97
CA GLY A 157 -8.11 2.41 6.68
C GLY A 157 -9.22 3.22 6.06
N VAL A 158 -9.21 3.23 4.74
CA VAL A 158 -10.12 3.97 3.88
C VAL A 158 -10.66 3.03 2.81
N LYS A 159 -11.97 3.05 2.63
CA LYS A 159 -12.64 2.27 1.60
C LYS A 159 -12.26 2.80 0.23
N ARG A 160 -11.97 1.89 -0.69
CA ARG A 160 -11.68 2.24 -2.08
C ARG A 160 -12.94 2.83 -2.71
N PHE A 161 -12.81 4.05 -3.21
CA PHE A 161 -13.88 4.70 -3.95
C PHE A 161 -13.80 4.40 -5.45
N ASP A 162 -12.71 3.81 -5.93
CA ASP A 162 -12.47 3.47 -7.34
C ASP A 162 -12.99 2.08 -7.76
N ARG A 163 -13.70 1.41 -6.84
CA ARG A 163 -14.28 0.08 -7.05
C ARG A 163 -15.79 0.16 -6.77
N LYS A 164 -16.62 0.06 -7.81
CA LYS A 164 -18.09 0.03 -7.70
C LYS A 164 -18.60 -1.21 -8.44
N ASN A 165 -19.29 -2.13 -7.77
CA ASN A 165 -19.85 -3.36 -8.38
C ASN A 165 -18.85 -4.15 -9.26
N HIS A 166 -17.62 -4.39 -8.76
CA HIS A 166 -16.52 -5.01 -9.52
C HIS A 166 -16.05 -4.24 -10.78
N GLN A 167 -16.64 -3.10 -11.09
CA GLN A 167 -16.18 -2.20 -12.15
C GLN A 167 -15.15 -1.23 -11.59
N GLN A 168 -14.03 -1.12 -12.30
CA GLN A 168 -12.96 -0.19 -11.98
C GLN A 168 -13.33 1.17 -12.56
N MET A 169 -13.27 2.23 -11.75
CA MET A 169 -13.47 3.59 -12.24
C MET A 169 -12.13 4.20 -12.62
N GLN A 170 -12.08 4.88 -13.77
CA GLN A 170 -10.91 5.62 -14.19
C GLN A 170 -10.69 6.78 -13.21
N LEU A 171 -9.47 6.84 -12.65
CA LEU A 171 -9.05 7.89 -11.74
C LEU A 171 -8.02 8.76 -12.46
N GLU A 172 -8.32 10.05 -12.61
CA GLU A 172 -7.33 11.04 -13.00
C GLU A 172 -6.80 11.72 -11.74
N LYS A 173 -5.47 11.69 -11.57
CA LYS A 173 -4.80 12.52 -10.56
C LYS A 173 -4.39 13.81 -11.25
N PHE A 174 -4.97 14.93 -10.82
CA PHE A 174 -4.44 16.24 -11.14
C PHE A 174 -3.15 16.43 -10.31
N ILE A 175 -2.01 16.51 -11.00
CA ILE A 175 -0.68 16.81 -10.42
C ILE A 175 -0.47 18.32 -10.49
#